data_AF-A0A1Q7Y5C7-F1
#
_entry.id   AF-A0A1Q7Y5C7-F1
#
_cell.length_a   1.000
_cell.length_b   1.000
_cell.length_c   1.000
_cell.angle_alpha   90.00
_cell.angle_beta   90.00
_cell.angle_gamma   90.00
#
_symmetry.space_group_name_H-M   'P 1'
#
loop_
_entity.id
_entity.type
_entity.pdbx_description
1 polymer ?
#
loop_
_entity_poly.entity_id
_entity_poly.type
_entity_poly.pdbx_seq_one_letter_code
_entity_poly.pdbx_strand_id
1 'polypeptide(L)' 'MIRAVPDLSALEVVHPRVAIALRTKSGSERLRLAHESWELARERVSAFFAATHADWDAARVAREVARRLLGDSG' A
#
# COMPACT_ATOMS: atom_id res chain seq x y z
N MET A 1 29.58 -23.02 1.36
CA MET A 1 28.57 -22.02 0.96
C MET A 1 27.79 -21.60 2.20
N ILE A 2 28.02 -20.40 2.72
CA ILE A 2 27.25 -19.85 3.85
C ILE A 2 25.96 -19.28 3.26
N ARG A 3 24.81 -19.88 3.61
CA ARG A 3 23.49 -19.39 3.21
C ARG A 3 23.22 -18.10 4.00
N ALA A 4 23.00 -16.99 3.32
CA ALA A 4 22.59 -15.75 3.97
C ALA A 4 21.33 -16.01 4.79
N VAL A 5 21.38 -15.71 6.09
CA VAL A 5 20.22 -15.76 6.98
C VAL A 5 19.32 -14.59 6.57
N PRO A 6 18.04 -14.82 6.24
CA PRO A 6 17.13 -13.72 5.89
C PRO A 6 17.02 -12.76 7.08
N ASP A 7 17.06 -11.46 6.82
CA ASP A 7 16.71 -10.47 7.83
C ASP A 7 15.22 -10.59 8.15
N LEU A 8 14.91 -11.25 9.26
CA LEU A 8 13.55 -11.51 9.70
C LEU A 8 12.87 -10.28 10.31
N SER A 9 13.59 -9.18 10.56
CA SER A 9 13.02 -7.96 11.14
C SER A 9 12.04 -7.25 10.19
N ALA A 10 12.13 -7.53 8.89
CA ALA A 10 11.22 -7.05 7.85
C ALA A 10 10.17 -8.09 7.43
N LEU A 11 10.10 -9.25 8.09
CA LEU A 11 9.17 -10.31 7.71
C LEU A 11 7.77 -10.01 8.28
N GLU A 12 6.89 -9.43 7.46
CA GLU A 12 5.48 -9.35 7.78
C GLU A 12 4.81 -10.72 7.63
N VAL A 13 4.39 -11.31 8.76
CA VAL A 13 3.74 -12.62 8.80
C VAL A 13 2.24 -12.47 8.97
N VAL A 14 1.47 -13.01 8.02
CA VAL A 14 0.02 -13.11 8.13
C VAL A 14 -0.37 -14.41 8.83
N HIS A 15 -1.26 -14.34 9.81
CA HIS A 15 -1.77 -15.53 10.50
C HIS A 15 -2.35 -16.55 9.49
N PRO A 16 -2.08 -17.86 9.62
CA PRO A 16 -2.48 -18.86 8.62
C PRO A 16 -3.97 -18.82 8.25
N ARG A 17 -4.86 -18.59 9.23
CA ARG A 17 -6.31 -18.45 8.99
C ARG A 17 -6.66 -17.27 8.09
N VAL A 18 -5.96 -16.14 8.24
CA VAL A 18 -6.16 -14.96 7.39
C VAL A 18 -5.65 -15.25 5.99
N ALA A 19 -4.49 -15.91 5.87
CA ALA A 19 -3.95 -16.31 4.56
C ALA A 19 -4.90 -17.25 3.81
N ILE A 20 -5.52 -18.21 4.50
CA ILE A 20 -6.55 -19.09 3.93
C ILE A 20 -7.75 -18.25 3.46
N ALA A 21 -8.29 -17.38 4.32
CA ALA A 21 -9.45 -16.54 3.98
C ALA A 21 -9.20 -15.62 2.78
N LEU A 22 -7.97 -15.10 2.62
CA LEU A 22 -7.60 -14.30 1.45
C LEU A 22 -7.48 -15.14 0.19
N ARG A 23 -6.92 -16.36 0.28
CA ARG A 23 -6.78 -17.29 -0.86
C ARG A 23 -8.12 -17.82 -1.36
N THR A 24 -9.12 -17.91 -0.50
CA THR A 24 -10.46 -18.41 -0.87
C THR A 24 -11.33 -17.35 -1.55
N LYS A 25 -10.90 -16.08 -1.61
CA LYS A 25 -11.66 -15.01 -2.28
C LYS A 25 -11.79 -15.25 -3.78
N SER A 26 -12.98 -15.03 -4.30
CA SER A 26 -13.26 -15.05 -5.74
C SER A 26 -12.49 -13.95 -6.46
N GLY A 27 -12.42 -14.03 -7.80
CA GLY A 27 -11.77 -13.00 -8.61
C GLY A 27 -12.35 -11.60 -8.38
N SER A 28 -13.68 -11.48 -8.35
CA SER A 28 -14.36 -10.20 -8.13
C SER A 28 -14.14 -9.66 -6.72
N GLU A 29 -14.10 -10.53 -5.70
CA GLU A 29 -13.80 -10.13 -4.33
C GLU A 29 -12.36 -9.63 -4.18
N ARG A 30 -11.41 -10.23 -4.88
CA ARG A 30 -10.02 -9.76 -4.88
C ARG A 30 -9.88 -8.40 -5.56
N LEU A 31 -10.54 -8.20 -6.71
CA LEU A 31 -10.54 -6.90 -7.41
C LEU A 31 -11.17 -5.80 -6.56
N ARG A 32 -12.31 -6.09 -5.93
CA ARG A 32 -12.95 -5.16 -5.00
C ARG A 32 -12.03 -4.82 -3.83
N LEU A 33 -11.44 -5.83 -3.19
CA LEU A 33 -10.50 -5.62 -2.08
C LEU A 33 -9.31 -4.75 -2.51
N ALA A 34 -8.73 -5.01 -3.69
CA ALA A 34 -7.63 -4.22 -4.22
C ALA A 34 -8.04 -2.76 -4.47
N HIS A 35 -9.21 -2.54 -5.06
CA HIS A 35 -9.74 -1.20 -5.33
C HIS A 35 -10.01 -0.42 -4.03
N GLU A 36 -10.72 -1.03 -3.07
CA GLU A 36 -11.01 -0.41 -1.77
C GLU A 36 -9.72 -0.09 -0.99
N SER A 37 -8.74 -0.99 -1.05
CA SER A 37 -7.43 -0.76 -0.41
C SER A 37 -6.67 0.41 -1.06
N TRP A 38 -6.75 0.53 -2.39
CA TRP A 38 -6.12 1.61 -3.13
C TRP A 38 -6.76 2.97 -2.82
N GLU A 39 -8.09 3.06 -2.81
CA GLU A 39 -8.81 4.30 -2.43
C GLU A 39 -8.46 4.73 -1.02
N LEU A 40 -8.47 3.80 -0.05
CA LEU A 40 -8.10 4.09 1.34
C LEU A 40 -6.66 4.59 1.45
N ALA A 41 -5.72 3.95 0.74
CA ALA A 41 -4.33 4.38 0.73
C ALA A 41 -4.18 5.79 0.14
N ARG A 42 -4.85 6.06 -0.99
CA ARG A 42 -4.89 7.37 -1.64
C ARG A 42 -5.43 8.45 -0.71
N GLU A 43 -6.56 8.20 -0.05
CA GLU A 43 -7.16 9.14 0.90
C GLU A 43 -6.19 9.47 2.04
N ARG A 44 -5.63 8.44 2.68
CA ARG A 44 -4.72 8.62 3.83
C ARG A 44 -3.44 9.36 3.46
N VAL A 45 -2.81 9.01 2.34
CA VAL A 45 -1.59 9.68 1.88
C VAL A 45 -1.90 11.13 1.47
N SER A 46 -3.06 11.39 0.86
CA SER A 46 -3.48 12.75 0.52
C SER A 46 -3.67 13.60 1.79
N ALA A 47 -4.40 13.08 2.78
CA ALA A 47 -4.61 13.76 4.05
C ALA A 47 -3.28 14.00 4.79
N PHE A 48 -2.38 13.03 4.79
CA PHE A 48 -1.05 13.16 5.38
C PHE A 48 -0.24 14.29 4.74
N PHE A 49 -0.18 14.35 3.40
CA PHE A 49 0.55 15.41 2.71
C PHE A 49 -0.09 16.79 2.90
N ALA A 50 -1.42 16.88 2.82
CA ALA A 50 -2.12 18.14 3.05
C ALA A 50 -1.91 18.67 4.48
N ALA A 51 -1.84 17.79 5.47
CA ALA A 51 -1.59 18.18 6.87
C ALA A 51 -0.12 18.53 7.14
N THR A 52 0.83 17.82 6.51
CA THR A 52 2.27 18.00 6.75
C THR A 52 2.86 19.16 5.93
N HIS A 53 2.24 19.50 4.80
CA HIS A 53 2.68 20.54 3.88
C HIS A 53 1.55 21.53 3.57
N ALA A 54 1.21 22.36 4.55
CA ALA A 54 0.13 23.35 4.44
C ALA A 54 0.40 24.42 3.35
N ASP A 55 1.64 24.56 2.90
CA ASP A 55 2.05 25.44 1.80
C ASP A 55 1.80 24.84 0.41
N TRP A 56 1.45 23.57 0.31
CA TRP A 56 1.21 22.91 -0.97
C TRP A 56 -0.20 23.14 -1.49
N ASP A 57 -0.29 23.37 -2.80
CA ASP A 57 -1.56 23.35 -3.49
C ASP A 57 -2.06 21.91 -3.71
N ALA A 58 -3.36 21.78 -4.02
CA ALA A 58 -3.99 20.49 -4.26
C ALA A 58 -3.34 19.73 -5.43
N ALA A 59 -2.84 20.45 -6.44
CA ALA A 59 -2.18 19.85 -7.60
C ALA A 59 -0.85 19.19 -7.21
N ARG A 60 -0.05 19.83 -6.34
CA ARG A 60 1.19 19.28 -5.81
C ARG A 60 0.92 18.07 -4.93
N VAL A 61 -0.04 18.16 -4.01
CA VAL A 61 -0.46 17.00 -3.20
C VAL A 61 -0.82 15.81 -4.10
N ALA A 62 -1.64 16.02 -5.14
CA ALA A 62 -2.04 14.95 -6.05
C ALA A 62 -0.84 14.30 -6.78
N ARG A 63 0.13 15.09 -7.25
CA ARG A 63 1.35 14.56 -7.88
C ARG A 63 2.17 13.70 -6.92
N GLU A 64 2.34 14.15 -5.68
CA GLU A 64 3.13 13.43 -4.67
C GLU A 64 2.43 12.14 -4.21
N VAL A 65 1.10 12.15 -4.08
CA VAL A 65 0.29 10.95 -3.83
C VAL A 65 0.47 9.95 -4.97
N ALA A 66 0.36 10.40 -6.23
CA ALA A 66 0.54 9.54 -7.40
C ALA A 66 1.95 8.93 -7.44
N ARG A 67 2.99 9.74 -7.25
CA ARG A 67 4.39 9.27 -7.15
C ARG A 67 4.56 8.22 -6.05
N ARG A 68 3.95 8.43 -4.89
CA ARG A 68 4.07 7.49 -3.76
C ARG A 68 3.37 6.16 -3.99
N LEU A 69 2.19 6.17 -4.62
CA LEU A 69 1.35 4.98 -4.79
C LEU A 69 1.67 4.17 -6.06
N LEU A 70 2.05 4.85 -7.14
CA LEU A 70 2.44 4.19 -8.38
C LEU A 70 3.91 3.77 -8.37
N GLY A 71 4.70 4.31 -7.43
CA GLY A 71 6.15 4.21 -7.43
C GLY A 71 6.76 5.02 -8.59
N ASP A 72 8.05 5.32 -8.51
CA ASP A 72 8.81 5.59 -9.73
C ASP A 72 8.87 4.26 -10.48
N SER A 73 8.05 4.10 -11.52
CA SER A 73 8.27 3.04 -12.50
C SER A 73 9.55 3.42 -13.26
N GLY A 74 10.71 3.10 -12.67
CA GLY A 74 11.99 3.00 -13.36
C GLY A 74 12.05 1.74 -14.22
#